data_AF-A0A934NKZ7-F1
#
_entry.id   AF-A0A934NKZ7-F1
#
_cell.length_a   1.000
_cell.length_b   1.000
_cell.length_c   1.000
_cell.angle_alpha   90.00
_cell.angle_beta   90.00
_cell.angle_gamma   90.00
#
_symmetry.space_group_name_H-M   'P 1'
#
loop_
_entity.id
_entity.type
_entity.pdbx_description
1 polymer ?
#
loop_
_entity_poly.entity_id
_entity_poly.type
_entity_poly.pdbx_seq_one_letter_code
_entity_poly.pdbx_strand_id
1 'polypeptide(L)'
;GTQTALIMIFGMLVNLLLAKFTPFKYVFLTGHHTLYMAAMLAVVLSTAGMQGALLVTIGSIILGTAMVIAPAILQPFTRKVTGSDDLALGHFSTFGYFTAGMIGKWIGRPERSTETIQVPKS
;
A
#
# COMPACT_ATOMS: atom_id res chain seq x y z
N GLY A 1 -7.12 -7.73 -19.46
CA GLY A 1 -7.75 -8.86 -18.75
C GLY A 1 -6.70 -9.84 -18.26
N THR A 2 -6.23 -10.74 -19.12
CA THR A 2 -5.27 -11.81 -18.75
C THR A 2 -4.01 -11.29 -18.07
N GLN A 3 -3.38 -10.25 -18.62
CA GLN A 3 -2.16 -9.69 -18.01
C GLN A 3 -2.39 -9.12 -16.61
N THR A 4 -3.52 -8.47 -16.38
CA THR A 4 -3.93 -7.99 -15.05
C THR A 4 -4.02 -9.11 -14.03
N ALA A 5 -4.70 -10.22 -14.37
CA ALA A 5 -4.84 -11.36 -13.48
C ALA A 5 -3.47 -12.01 -13.16
N LEU A 6 -2.62 -12.16 -14.18
CA LEU A 6 -1.27 -12.69 -14.00
C LEU A 6 -0.42 -11.77 -13.12
N ILE A 7 -0.47 -10.45 -13.34
CA ILE A 7 0.25 -9.47 -12.51
C ILE A 7 -0.19 -9.56 -11.06
N MET A 8 -1.50 -9.68 -10.80
CA MET A 8 -2.05 -9.81 -9.45
C MET A 8 -1.54 -11.08 -8.75
N ILE A 9 -1.61 -12.24 -9.41
CA ILE A 9 -1.19 -13.53 -8.84
C ILE A 9 0.31 -13.53 -8.56
N PHE A 10 1.12 -13.22 -9.57
CA PHE A 10 2.58 -13.21 -9.42
C PHE A 10 3.07 -12.06 -8.53
N GLY A 11 2.37 -10.93 -8.50
CA GLY A 11 2.65 -9.82 -7.59
C GLY A 11 2.41 -10.20 -6.13
N MET A 12 1.35 -10.95 -5.85
CA MET A 12 1.14 -11.55 -4.53
C MET A 12 2.26 -12.53 -4.16
N LEU A 13 2.70 -13.39 -5.09
CA LEU A 13 3.83 -14.28 -4.85
C LEU A 13 5.11 -13.50 -4.52
N VAL A 14 5.39 -12.41 -5.24
CA VAL A 14 6.51 -11.51 -4.93
C VAL A 14 6.34 -10.89 -3.55
N ASN A 15 5.14 -10.41 -3.18
CA ASN A 15 4.86 -9.86 -1.85
C ASN A 15 5.17 -10.88 -0.74
N LEU A 16 4.73 -12.14 -0.89
CA LEU A 16 5.02 -13.21 0.06
C LEU A 16 6.51 -13.55 0.15
N LEU A 17 7.21 -13.60 -0.99
CA LEU A 17 8.65 -13.85 -1.02
C LEU A 17 9.42 -12.73 -0.31
N LEU A 18 9.09 -11.47 -0.60
CA LEU A 18 9.69 -10.32 0.05
C LEU A 18 9.37 -10.32 1.55
N ALA A 19 8.13 -10.56 1.96
CA ALA A 19 7.76 -10.66 3.37
C ALA A 19 8.51 -11.79 4.09
N LYS A 20 8.77 -12.91 3.40
CA LYS A 20 9.54 -14.03 3.95
C LYS A 20 11.01 -13.69 4.13
N PHE A 21 11.68 -13.18 3.10
CA PHE A 21 13.15 -13.06 3.07
C PHE A 21 13.69 -11.69 3.50
N THR A 22 12.88 -10.64 3.47
CA THR A 22 13.29 -9.29 3.91
C THR A 22 12.81 -9.02 5.35
N PRO A 23 13.35 -8.00 6.05
CA PRO A 23 12.83 -7.60 7.36
C PRO A 23 11.41 -7.01 7.30
N PHE A 24 10.89 -6.68 6.11
CA PHE A 24 9.58 -6.08 5.93
C PHE A 24 8.48 -7.15 5.92
N LYS A 25 7.98 -7.52 7.10
CA LYS A 25 6.99 -8.61 7.29
C LYS A 25 5.54 -8.21 6.96
N TYR A 26 5.33 -7.56 5.83
CA TYR A 26 4.00 -7.05 5.44
C TYR A 26 3.39 -7.87 4.30
N VAL A 27 2.22 -8.46 4.57
CA VAL A 27 1.42 -9.18 3.58
C VAL A 27 0.16 -8.38 3.28
N PHE A 28 -0.03 -8.01 2.01
CA PHE A 28 -1.07 -7.07 1.60
C PHE A 28 -2.32 -7.82 1.13
N LEU A 29 -3.31 -7.95 2.03
CA LEU A 29 -4.45 -8.85 1.84
C LEU A 29 -5.68 -8.21 1.15
N THR A 30 -5.64 -6.93 0.80
CA THR A 30 -6.79 -6.24 0.19
C THR A 30 -6.88 -6.50 -1.32
N GLY A 31 -7.59 -7.57 -1.69
CA GLY A 31 -7.65 -8.05 -3.09
C GLY A 31 -8.16 -7.03 -4.11
N HIS A 32 -9.18 -6.24 -3.80
CA HIS A 32 -9.73 -5.26 -4.74
C HIS A 32 -8.74 -4.12 -5.09
N HIS A 33 -7.95 -3.68 -4.10
CA HIS A 33 -6.87 -2.72 -4.32
C HIS A 33 -5.75 -3.32 -5.18
N THR A 34 -5.36 -4.57 -4.88
CA THR A 34 -4.34 -5.28 -5.66
C THR A 34 -4.79 -5.47 -7.11
N LEU A 35 -6.05 -5.82 -7.34
CA LEU A 35 -6.65 -5.93 -8.67
C LEU A 35 -6.63 -4.59 -9.42
N TYR A 36 -7.06 -3.51 -8.76
CA TYR A 36 -7.04 -2.16 -9.33
C TYR A 36 -5.62 -1.76 -9.76
N MET A 37 -4.63 -1.92 -8.87
CA MET A 37 -3.24 -1.58 -9.19
C MET A 37 -2.64 -2.49 -10.26
N ALA A 38 -2.96 -3.78 -10.24
CA ALA A 38 -2.53 -4.69 -11.31
C ALA A 38 -3.11 -4.28 -12.67
N ALA A 39 -4.36 -3.81 -12.71
CA ALA A 39 -4.98 -3.31 -13.94
C ALA A 39 -4.30 -2.02 -14.41
N MET A 40 -4.07 -1.08 -13.49
CA MET A 40 -3.38 0.17 -13.78
C MET A 40 -1.97 -0.08 -14.32
N LEU A 41 -1.19 -0.95 -13.68
CA LEU A 41 0.15 -1.32 -14.13
C LEU A 41 0.13 -2.00 -15.51
N ALA A 42 -0.82 -2.91 -15.75
CA ALA A 42 -0.97 -3.55 -17.06
C ALA A 42 -1.21 -2.51 -18.16
N VAL A 43 -2.05 -1.52 -17.91
CA VAL A 43 -2.34 -0.44 -18.89
C VAL A 43 -1.10 0.43 -19.09
N VAL A 44 -0.49 0.94 -18.03
CA VAL A 44 0.66 1.86 -18.11
C VAL A 44 1.85 1.20 -18.81
N LEU A 45 2.19 -0.04 -18.45
CA LEU A 45 3.31 -0.76 -19.07
C LEU A 45 3.02 -1.12 -20.53
N SER A 46 1.77 -1.45 -20.86
CA SER A 46 1.35 -1.69 -22.25
C SER A 46 1.48 -0.44 -23.10
N THR A 47 1.05 0.72 -22.58
CA THR A 47 1.22 2.01 -23.27
C THR A 47 2.68 2.43 -23.42
N ALA A 48 3.56 1.94 -22.55
CA ALA A 48 5.01 2.11 -22.68
C ALA A 48 5.66 1.14 -23.71
N GLY A 49 4.85 0.35 -24.43
CA GLY A 49 5.30 -0.56 -25.48
C GLY A 49 5.68 -1.97 -25.00
N MET A 50 5.51 -2.29 -23.71
CA MET A 50 5.83 -3.60 -23.17
C MET A 50 4.70 -4.60 -23.47
N GLN A 51 5.05 -5.85 -23.73
CA GLN A 51 4.07 -6.88 -24.08
C GLN A 51 4.41 -8.23 -23.47
N GLY A 52 3.41 -9.12 -23.43
CA GLY A 52 3.59 -10.53 -23.09
C GLY A 52 4.23 -10.76 -21.72
N ALA A 53 5.19 -11.68 -21.67
CA ALA A 53 5.86 -12.08 -20.43
C ALA A 53 6.59 -10.93 -19.73
N LEU A 54 7.27 -10.07 -20.51
CA LEU A 54 8.04 -8.94 -19.95
C LEU A 54 7.15 -7.98 -19.16
N LEU A 55 5.97 -7.64 -19.70
CA LEU A 55 5.00 -6.80 -19.02
C LEU A 55 4.54 -7.42 -17.71
N VAL A 56 4.20 -8.71 -17.73
CA VAL A 56 3.73 -9.43 -16.53
C VAL A 56 4.83 -9.47 -15.47
N THR A 57 6.06 -9.85 -15.83
CA THR A 57 7.18 -9.94 -14.90
C THR A 57 7.46 -8.61 -14.21
N ILE A 58 7.58 -7.53 -14.99
CA ILE A 58 7.87 -6.20 -14.42
C ILE A 58 6.69 -5.69 -13.60
N GLY A 59 5.46 -5.85 -14.08
CA GLY A 59 4.25 -5.47 -13.34
C GLY A 59 4.13 -6.19 -11.99
N SER A 60 4.43 -7.49 -11.96
CA SER A 60 4.42 -8.28 -10.72
C SER A 60 5.49 -7.87 -9.73
N ILE A 61 6.70 -7.59 -10.20
CA ILE A 61 7.79 -7.11 -9.33
C ILE A 61 7.41 -5.76 -8.73
N ILE A 62 6.92 -4.82 -9.54
CA ILE A 62 6.49 -3.50 -9.08
C ILE A 62 5.35 -3.64 -8.05
N LEU A 63 4.31 -4.41 -8.38
CA LEU A 63 3.16 -4.59 -7.51
C LEU A 63 3.54 -5.24 -6.17
N GLY A 64 4.26 -6.36 -6.20
CA GLY A 64 4.67 -7.07 -4.99
C GLY A 64 5.61 -6.26 -4.10
N THR A 65 6.51 -5.48 -4.71
CA THR A 65 7.40 -4.56 -3.99
C THR A 65 6.60 -3.43 -3.35
N ALA A 66 5.67 -2.81 -4.09
CA ALA A 66 4.80 -1.77 -3.56
C ALA A 66 3.96 -2.28 -2.38
N MET A 67 3.44 -3.51 -2.46
CA MET A 67 2.68 -4.16 -1.38
C MET A 67 3.48 -4.36 -0.07
N VAL A 68 4.82 -4.31 -0.12
CA VAL A 68 5.69 -4.39 1.07
C VAL A 68 6.12 -3.00 1.54
N ILE A 69 6.57 -2.15 0.61
CA ILE A 69 7.14 -0.84 0.92
C ILE A 69 6.06 0.11 1.44
N ALA A 70 4.86 0.10 0.85
CA ALA A 70 3.79 0.99 1.25
C ALA A 70 3.40 0.83 2.73
N PRO A 71 3.07 -0.38 3.22
CA PRO A 71 2.83 -0.60 4.64
C PRO A 71 4.05 -0.25 5.50
N ALA A 72 5.27 -0.58 5.06
CA ALA A 72 6.49 -0.29 5.80
C ALA A 72 6.70 1.21 6.06
N ILE A 73 6.43 2.07 5.07
CA ILE A 73 6.54 3.53 5.19
C ILE A 73 5.54 4.07 6.21
N LEU A 74 4.32 3.52 6.22
CA LEU A 74 3.25 4.02 7.08
C LEU A 74 3.20 3.42 8.46
N GLN A 75 3.84 2.27 8.69
CA GLN A 75 3.74 1.57 9.96
C GLN A 75 4.05 2.43 11.19
N PRO A 76 5.05 3.34 11.20
CA PRO A 76 5.29 4.23 12.32
C PRO A 76 4.11 5.18 12.63
N PHE A 77 3.33 5.57 11.62
CA PHE A 77 2.13 6.37 11.79
C PHE A 77 0.93 5.51 12.17
N THR A 78 0.76 4.36 11.51
CA THR A 78 -0.32 3.39 11.82
C THR A 78 -0.27 2.99 13.29
N ARG A 79 0.89 2.58 13.81
CA ARG A 79 1.08 2.22 15.23
C ARG A 79 0.67 3.31 16.21
N LYS A 80 0.90 4.59 15.87
CA LYS A 80 0.53 5.72 16.73
C LYS A 80 -0.98 5.93 16.78
N VAL A 81 -1.68 5.64 15.69
CA VAL A 81 -3.13 5.80 15.60
C VAL A 81 -3.84 4.58 16.19
N THR A 82 -3.36 3.37 15.92
CA THR A 82 -4.00 2.13 16.38
C THR A 82 -3.60 1.71 17.78
N GLY A 83 -2.45 2.17 18.29
CA GLY A 83 -1.87 1.71 19.56
C GLY A 83 -1.37 0.26 19.53
N SER A 84 -1.32 -0.39 18.36
CA SER A 84 -0.91 -1.78 18.18
C SER A 84 0.01 -1.94 16.95
N ASP A 85 0.85 -2.97 16.96
CA ASP A 85 1.70 -3.38 15.82
C ASP A 85 1.14 -4.59 15.05
N ASP A 86 -0.07 -5.05 15.37
CA ASP A 86 -0.64 -6.26 14.78
C ASP A 86 -1.11 -6.04 13.34
N LEU A 87 -1.42 -4.79 12.98
CA LEU A 87 -2.00 -4.42 11.69
C LEU A 87 -1.16 -3.34 10.99
N ALA A 88 -1.06 -3.48 9.67
CA ALA A 88 -0.44 -2.51 8.79
C ALA A 88 -1.42 -2.02 7.74
N LEU A 89 -1.26 -0.77 7.27
CA LEU A 89 -2.19 -0.19 6.32
C LEU A 89 -1.94 -0.70 4.89
N GLY A 90 -2.81 -1.60 4.43
CA GLY A 90 -2.82 -2.13 3.07
C GLY A 90 -3.53 -1.20 2.08
N HIS A 91 -2.94 -0.04 1.78
CA HIS A 91 -3.50 0.91 0.81
C HIS A 91 -2.42 1.61 -0.01
N PHE A 92 -2.70 1.87 -1.30
CA PHE A 92 -1.72 2.43 -2.24
C PHE A 92 -1.64 3.97 -2.26
N SER A 93 -2.58 4.68 -1.64
CA SER A 93 -2.47 6.13 -1.34
C SER A 93 -1.44 6.45 -0.26
N THR A 94 -0.40 5.64 -0.14
CA THR A 94 0.64 5.70 0.89
C THR A 94 1.30 7.07 0.95
N PHE A 95 1.59 7.66 -0.21
CA PHE A 95 2.21 8.97 -0.29
C PHE A 95 1.35 10.04 0.37
N GLY A 96 0.03 10.05 0.13
CA GLY A 96 -0.89 11.01 0.74
C GLY A 96 -1.00 10.84 2.26
N TYR A 97 -1.06 9.60 2.75
CA TYR A 97 -1.07 9.34 4.20
C TYR A 97 0.27 9.72 4.85
N PHE A 98 1.37 9.46 4.17
CA PHE A 98 2.70 9.80 4.65
C PHE A 98 2.89 11.32 4.74
N THR A 99 2.49 12.07 3.70
CA THR A 99 2.58 13.54 3.71
C THR A 99 1.66 14.14 4.78
N ALA A 100 0.43 13.65 4.91
CA ALA A 100 -0.49 14.07 5.97
C ALA A 100 0.08 13.78 7.37
N GLY A 101 0.64 12.59 7.59
CA GLY A 101 1.27 12.22 8.85
C GLY A 101 2.51 13.06 9.16
N MET A 102 3.33 13.38 8.15
CA MET A 102 4.51 14.23 8.29
C MET A 102 4.15 15.67 8.61
N ILE A 103 3.20 16.26 7.88
CA ILE A 103 2.69 17.61 8.16
C ILE A 103 2.07 17.64 9.56
N GLY A 104 1.21 16.68 9.88
CA GLY A 104 0.60 16.55 11.21
C GLY A 104 1.62 16.44 12.34
N LYS A 105 2.77 15.80 12.11
CA LYS A 105 3.87 15.76 13.07
C LYS A 105 4.50 17.14 13.33
N TRP A 106 4.48 18.04 12.35
CA TRP A 106 5.12 19.36 12.45
C TRP A 106 4.19 20.44 13.00
N ILE A 107 2.92 20.43 12.58
CA ILE A 107 1.95 21.49 12.92
C ILE A 107 0.80 21.01 13.81
N GLY A 108 0.62 19.70 13.96
CA GLY A 108 -0.48 19.11 14.72
C GLY A 108 -0.27 19.19 16.23
N ARG A 109 -1.39 19.18 16.95
CA ARG A 109 -1.44 19.10 18.42
C ARG A 109 -2.23 17.87 18.82
N PRO A 110 -1.58 16.76 19.20
CA PRO A 110 -2.28 15.50 19.54
C PRO A 110 -3.35 15.66 20.61
N GLU A 111 -3.18 16.63 21.52
CA GLU A 111 -4.13 16.93 22.61
C GLU A 111 -5.43 17.57 22.12
N ARG A 112 -5.43 18.12 20.90
CA ARG A 112 -6.62 18.65 20.22
C ARG A 112 -7.09 17.73 19.10
N SER A 113 -7.14 16.43 19.39
CA SER A 113 -7.67 15.44 18.46
C SER A 113 -9.17 15.64 18.22
N THR A 114 -9.60 15.48 16.96
CA THR A 114 -11.02 15.47 16.59
C THR A 114 -11.79 14.34 17.28
N GLU A 115 -11.12 13.26 17.67
CA GLU A 115 -11.71 12.13 18.40
C GLU A 115 -12.20 12.51 19.80
N THR A 116 -11.69 13.61 20.36
CA THR A 116 -12.03 14.10 21.71
C THR A 116 -12.94 15.34 21.71
N ILE A 117 -13.34 15.83 20.53
CA ILE A 117 -14.21 17.01 20.45
C ILE A 117 -15.61 16.65 20.92
N GLN A 118 -16.10 17.37 21.92
CA GLN A 118 -17.51 17.33 22.30
C GLN A 118 -18.29 18.34 21.45
N VAL A 119 -19.06 17.83 20.49
CA VAL A 119 -19.97 18.67 19.69
C VAL A 119 -21.24 18.97 20.48
N PRO A 120 -21.78 20.20 20.42
CA PRO A 120 -23.04 20.51 21.08
C PRO A 120 -24.15 19.63 20.51
N LYS A 121 -24.96 19.06 21.40
CA LYS A 121 -26.20 18.40 20.99
C LYS A 121 -27.14 19.51 20.49
N SER A 122 -27.59 19.39 19.25
CA SER A 122 -28.65 20.21 18.66
C SER A 122 -29.89 20.24 19.55
#